data_AF-A0A917SA84-F1
#
_entry.id   AF-A0A917SA84-F1
#
_cell.length_a   1.000
_cell.length_b   1.000
_cell.length_c   1.000
_cell.angle_alpha   90.00
_cell.angle_beta   90.00
_cell.angle_gamma   90.00
#
_symmetry.space_group_name_H-M   'P 1'
#
loop_
_entity.id
_entity.type
_entity.pdbx_description
1 polymer ?
#
loop_
_entity_poly.entity_id
_entity_poly.type
_entity_poly.pdbx_seq_one_letter_code
_entity_poly.pdbx_strand_id
1 'polypeptide(L)'
;MIGLAPAASAHVRLSATDAAPGGYGLLTFRVPTESDTATTTEIVISFPKDTPITSVSTAAVTGWTATVVTAKLDKPIRTDDGPVSSYVTRVDWKADSGRTAIPPGQFGLFNLTAGPLPEAATVAFPTDQHYSDGTVVHWNQLQTGSAEPDHPAPLLQLASEATTSPSPSPAAASPAGSNSETLAVIAIALAAAAVVIAIMALLRTRRAD
;
A
#
# COMPACT_ATOMS: atom_id res chain seq x y z
N MET A 1 -10.96 16.31 25.56
CA MET A 1 -9.70 15.69 25.14
C MET A 1 -9.79 15.49 23.64
N ILE A 2 -9.21 16.41 22.87
CA ILE A 2 -9.09 16.28 21.41
C ILE A 2 -7.94 15.30 21.19
N GLY A 3 -8.26 14.06 20.83
CA GLY A 3 -7.24 13.06 20.51
C GLY A 3 -6.71 13.36 19.12
N LEU A 4 -5.49 13.89 19.03
CA LEU A 4 -4.72 13.89 17.80
C LEU A 4 -4.44 12.42 17.44
N ALA A 5 -5.26 11.84 16.57
CA ALA A 5 -4.87 10.65 15.86
C ALA A 5 -3.63 11.00 15.01
N PRO A 6 -2.58 10.15 14.97
CA PRO A 6 -1.39 10.45 14.19
C PRO A 6 -1.77 10.54 12.70
N ALA A 7 -1.51 11.71 12.10
CA ALA A 7 -1.92 12.09 10.74
C ALA A 7 -1.54 11.08 9.64
N ALA A 8 -0.53 10.25 9.84
CA ALA A 8 0.00 9.34 8.82
C ALA A 8 -0.90 8.14 8.43
N SER A 9 -1.97 7.83 9.18
CA SER A 9 -2.86 6.68 8.89
C SER A 9 -4.05 7.01 7.99
N ALA A 10 -4.23 8.30 7.70
CA ALA A 10 -5.49 8.87 7.26
C ALA A 10 -5.46 9.30 5.76
N HIS A 11 -4.29 9.40 5.14
CA HIS A 11 -4.22 9.78 3.72
C HIS A 11 -4.92 8.80 2.78
N VAL A 12 -5.50 9.31 1.70
CA VAL A 12 -5.83 8.46 0.54
C VAL A 12 -4.52 7.91 -0.02
N ARG A 13 -4.45 6.58 -0.13
CA ARG A 13 -3.24 5.89 -0.60
C ARG A 13 -3.54 5.15 -1.89
N LEU A 14 -2.58 5.21 -2.80
CA LEU A 14 -2.57 4.43 -4.02
C LEU A 14 -1.51 3.33 -3.90
N SER A 15 -1.91 2.09 -4.14
CA SER A 15 -1.01 0.99 -4.43
C SER A 15 -1.28 0.44 -5.82
N ALA A 16 -0.28 -0.23 -6.40
CA ALA A 16 -0.42 -0.81 -7.72
C ALA A 16 0.21 -2.19 -7.82
N THR A 17 -0.33 -3.01 -8.73
CA THR A 17 0.21 -4.31 -9.13
C THR A 17 0.34 -4.31 -10.65
N ASP A 18 1.45 -4.85 -11.15
CA ASP A 18 1.78 -4.91 -12.58
C ASP A 18 1.85 -3.54 -13.30
N ALA A 19 2.01 -2.44 -12.55
CA ALA A 19 2.09 -1.10 -13.09
C ALA A 19 3.50 -0.76 -13.59
N ALA A 20 3.73 -0.95 -14.89
CA ALA A 20 4.93 -0.52 -15.60
C ALA A 20 4.62 0.65 -16.57
N PRO A 21 5.60 1.54 -16.85
CA PRO A 21 5.47 2.54 -17.93
C PRO A 21 5.00 1.90 -19.24
N GLY A 22 4.05 2.54 -19.92
CA GLY A 22 3.44 2.05 -21.15
C GLY A 22 2.49 0.85 -20.98
N GLY A 23 2.52 0.17 -19.84
CA GLY A 23 1.73 -1.02 -19.55
C GLY A 23 0.35 -0.73 -18.96
N TYR A 24 -0.34 -1.80 -18.55
CA TYR A 24 -1.59 -1.75 -17.78
C TYR A 24 -1.33 -2.19 -16.36
N GLY A 25 -1.88 -1.48 -15.38
CA GLY A 25 -1.73 -1.82 -13.96
C GLY A 25 -3.07 -1.90 -13.25
N LEU A 26 -3.14 -2.77 -12.22
CA LEU A 26 -4.21 -2.74 -11.23
C LEU A 26 -3.88 -1.67 -10.19
N LEU A 27 -4.67 -0.61 -10.15
CA LEU A 27 -4.57 0.50 -9.21
C LEU A 27 -5.60 0.31 -8.09
N THR A 28 -5.17 0.42 -6.85
CA THR A 28 -6.01 0.28 -5.65
C THR A 28 -5.93 1.54 -4.82
N PHE A 29 -7.06 2.25 -4.73
CA PHE A 29 -7.21 3.45 -3.91
C PHE A 29 -7.82 3.06 -2.56
N ARG A 30 -7.06 3.24 -1.48
CA ARG A 30 -7.57 3.12 -0.11
C ARG A 30 -8.01 4.48 0.38
N VAL A 31 -9.30 4.64 0.67
CA VAL A 31 -9.89 5.91 1.09
C VAL A 31 -10.51 5.77 2.48
N PRO A 32 -9.89 6.33 3.54
CA PRO A 32 -10.45 6.33 4.88
C PRO A 32 -11.46 7.48 5.10
N THR A 33 -12.42 7.26 5.99
CA THR A 33 -13.37 8.29 6.45
C THR A 33 -12.84 8.90 7.74
N GLU A 34 -12.39 10.15 7.66
CA GLU A 34 -11.74 10.89 8.78
C GLU A 34 -12.67 11.77 9.59
N SER A 35 -13.97 11.75 9.27
CA SER A 35 -14.96 12.43 10.10
C SER A 35 -15.36 11.54 11.27
N ASP A 36 -15.54 12.14 12.45
CA ASP A 36 -16.10 11.46 13.63
C ASP A 36 -17.60 11.14 13.45
N THR A 37 -18.29 11.80 12.51
CA THR A 37 -19.76 11.75 12.39
C THR A 37 -20.26 11.54 10.96
N ALA A 38 -19.56 12.09 9.97
CA ALA A 38 -19.96 12.01 8.57
C ALA A 38 -19.41 10.74 7.90
N THR A 39 -20.16 10.25 6.93
CA THR A 39 -19.78 9.10 6.09
C THR A 39 -19.21 9.59 4.77
N THR A 40 -18.28 8.85 4.18
CA THR A 40 -17.83 9.11 2.80
C THR A 40 -18.84 8.55 1.82
N THR A 41 -19.39 9.41 0.97
CA THR A 41 -20.50 9.09 0.07
C THR A 41 -20.10 9.08 -1.40
N GLU A 42 -19.03 9.78 -1.78
CA GLU A 42 -18.56 9.84 -3.15
C GLU A 42 -17.05 10.10 -3.22
N ILE A 43 -16.38 9.41 -4.15
CA ILE A 43 -14.95 9.53 -4.45
C ILE A 43 -14.80 9.87 -5.92
N VAL A 44 -14.09 10.95 -6.22
CA VAL A 44 -13.80 11.37 -7.59
C VAL A 44 -12.29 11.34 -7.80
N ILE A 45 -11.81 10.38 -8.60
CA ILE A 45 -10.38 10.24 -8.91
C ILE A 45 -10.10 10.88 -10.27
N SER A 46 -9.26 11.91 -10.29
CA SER A 46 -8.85 12.63 -11.50
C SER A 46 -7.64 11.97 -12.16
N PHE A 47 -7.69 11.87 -13.48
CA PHE A 47 -6.62 11.30 -14.32
C PHE A 47 -5.81 12.41 -14.99
N PRO A 48 -4.50 12.21 -15.22
CA PRO A 48 -3.63 13.24 -15.78
C PRO A 48 -4.03 13.61 -17.21
N LYS A 49 -4.15 14.91 -17.48
CA LYS A 49 -4.43 15.44 -18.82
C LYS A 49 -3.20 15.44 -19.72
N ASP A 50 -2.02 15.73 -19.16
CA ASP A 50 -0.79 15.90 -19.94
C ASP A 50 -0.17 14.56 -20.36
N THR A 51 -0.49 13.49 -19.63
CA THR A 51 -0.11 12.11 -19.95
C THR A 51 -1.36 11.21 -19.97
N PRO A 52 -2.20 11.33 -21.02
CA PRO A 52 -3.53 10.74 -21.01
C PRO A 52 -3.52 9.22 -20.87
N ILE A 53 -4.31 8.70 -19.92
CA ILE A 53 -4.66 7.28 -19.83
C ILE A 53 -5.95 7.06 -20.60
N THR A 54 -5.95 6.11 -21.53
CA THR A 54 -7.04 5.97 -22.50
C THR A 54 -8.01 4.84 -22.18
N SER A 55 -7.63 3.91 -21.32
CA SER A 55 -8.45 2.77 -20.93
C SER A 55 -8.47 2.61 -19.42
N VAL A 56 -9.69 2.53 -18.86
CA VAL A 56 -9.93 2.25 -17.45
C VAL A 56 -11.10 1.28 -17.32
N SER A 57 -10.93 0.25 -16.50
CA SER A 57 -12.02 -0.64 -16.09
C SER A 57 -12.06 -0.73 -14.57
N THR A 58 -13.20 -0.38 -13.99
CA THR A 58 -13.42 -0.37 -12.54
C THR A 58 -13.80 -1.75 -12.04
N ALA A 59 -13.35 -2.10 -10.82
CA ALA A 59 -13.88 -3.26 -10.11
C ALA A 59 -15.29 -2.95 -9.61
N ALA A 60 -16.16 -3.96 -9.63
CA ALA A 60 -17.47 -3.86 -9.02
C ALA A 60 -17.33 -3.74 -7.50
N VAL A 61 -17.95 -2.71 -6.91
CA VAL A 61 -18.01 -2.50 -5.46
C VAL A 61 -19.48 -2.56 -5.06
N THR A 62 -19.85 -3.55 -4.25
CA THR A 62 -21.25 -3.76 -3.86
C THR A 62 -21.82 -2.50 -3.17
N GLY A 63 -22.94 -1.99 -3.68
CA GLY A 63 -23.59 -0.80 -3.12
C GLY A 63 -22.97 0.54 -3.55
N TRP A 64 -22.08 0.51 -4.55
CA TRP A 64 -21.46 1.68 -5.15
C TRP A 64 -21.58 1.62 -6.67
N THR A 65 -21.89 2.76 -7.26
CA THR A 65 -21.94 2.95 -8.71
C THR A 65 -20.66 3.66 -9.17
N ALA A 66 -19.98 3.11 -10.17
CA ALA A 66 -18.79 3.69 -10.78
C ALA A 66 -19.12 4.30 -12.15
N THR A 67 -18.71 5.55 -12.40
CA THR A 67 -18.87 6.25 -13.67
C THR A 67 -17.51 6.67 -14.20
N VAL A 68 -17.12 6.14 -15.36
CA VAL A 68 -15.90 6.56 -16.06
C VAL A 68 -16.23 7.72 -16.99
N VAL A 69 -15.59 8.87 -16.80
CA VAL A 69 -15.81 10.07 -17.59
C VAL A 69 -14.64 10.27 -18.54
N THR A 70 -14.94 10.48 -19.82
CA THR A 70 -13.93 10.65 -20.87
C THR A 70 -14.03 12.00 -21.56
N ALA A 71 -12.91 12.50 -22.06
CA ALA A 71 -12.86 13.66 -22.96
C ALA A 71 -12.12 13.32 -24.25
N LYS A 72 -12.30 14.16 -25.27
CA LYS A 72 -11.65 13.99 -26.57
C LYS A 72 -10.17 14.37 -26.45
N LEU A 73 -9.31 13.60 -27.11
CA LEU A 73 -7.92 13.94 -27.33
C LEU A 73 -7.79 14.97 -28.45
N ASP A 74 -6.89 15.94 -28.28
CA ASP A 74 -6.56 16.90 -29.34
C ASP A 74 -5.98 16.19 -30.58
N LYS A 75 -5.20 15.12 -30.35
CA LYS A 75 -4.62 14.27 -31.38
C LYS A 75 -4.90 12.80 -31.04
N PRO A 76 -5.52 12.03 -31.95
CA PRO A 76 -5.70 10.60 -31.73
C PRO A 76 -4.37 9.88 -31.53
N ILE A 77 -4.33 8.96 -30.57
CA ILE A 77 -3.20 8.06 -30.31
C ILE A 77 -3.39 6.81 -31.17
N ARG A 78 -2.32 6.30 -31.78
CA ARG A 78 -2.36 5.03 -32.52
C ARG A 78 -2.02 3.88 -31.58
N THR A 79 -2.90 2.89 -31.53
CA THR A 79 -2.65 1.59 -30.88
C THR A 79 -2.78 0.49 -31.92
N ASP A 80 -2.43 -0.74 -31.53
CA ASP A 80 -2.58 -1.92 -32.39
C ASP A 80 -4.04 -2.22 -32.75
N ASP A 81 -4.99 -1.83 -31.88
CA ASP A 81 -6.44 -1.97 -32.08
C ASP A 81 -7.05 -0.82 -32.89
N GLY A 82 -6.26 0.21 -33.24
CA GLY A 82 -6.70 1.35 -34.05
C GLY A 82 -6.49 2.72 -33.38
N PRO A 83 -7.03 3.80 -33.97
CA PRO A 83 -6.88 5.13 -33.40
C PRO A 83 -7.79 5.32 -32.17
N VAL A 84 -7.21 5.69 -31.04
CA VAL A 84 -7.92 6.10 -29.83
C VAL A 84 -8.03 7.62 -29.81
N SER A 85 -9.25 8.15 -29.73
CA SER A 85 -9.53 9.60 -29.82
C SER A 85 -10.07 10.21 -28.53
N SER A 86 -10.13 9.44 -27.45
CA SER A 86 -10.56 9.90 -26.14
C SER A 86 -9.63 9.39 -25.05
N TYR A 87 -9.64 10.08 -23.92
CA TYR A 87 -8.94 9.68 -22.71
C TYR A 87 -9.86 9.78 -21.51
N VAL A 88 -9.53 9.06 -20.44
CA VAL A 88 -10.27 9.10 -19.18
C VAL A 88 -9.84 10.35 -18.42
N THR A 89 -10.80 11.20 -18.06
CA THR A 89 -10.56 12.41 -17.27
C THR A 89 -10.73 12.16 -15.79
N ARG A 90 -11.69 11.32 -15.41
CA ARG A 90 -11.95 10.97 -14.01
C ARG A 90 -12.79 9.69 -13.91
N VAL A 91 -12.79 9.12 -12.72
CA VAL A 91 -13.72 8.07 -12.32
C VAL A 91 -14.43 8.48 -11.04
N ASP A 92 -15.75 8.46 -11.09
CA ASP A 92 -16.64 8.86 -10.00
C ASP A 92 -17.23 7.57 -9.39
N TRP A 93 -16.91 7.28 -8.12
CA TRP A 93 -17.58 6.26 -7.33
C TRP A 93 -18.55 6.89 -6.37
N LYS A 94 -19.82 6.51 -6.43
CA LYS A 94 -20.86 7.04 -5.57
C LYS A 94 -21.58 5.91 -4.83
N ALA A 95 -21.75 6.05 -3.52
CA ALA A 95 -22.53 5.13 -2.73
C ALA A 95 -24.00 5.21 -3.16
N ASP A 96 -24.63 4.06 -3.39
CA ASP A 96 -26.04 4.01 -3.80
C ASP A 96 -26.98 4.51 -2.69
N SER A 97 -26.54 4.45 -1.43
CA SER A 97 -27.28 4.97 -0.27
C SER A 97 -26.35 5.27 0.91
N GLY A 98 -26.86 5.99 1.92
CA GLY A 98 -26.13 6.18 3.18
C GLY A 98 -25.81 4.88 3.94
N ARG A 99 -26.44 3.75 3.61
CA ARG A 99 -26.13 2.44 4.20
C ARG A 99 -24.86 1.82 3.60
N THR A 100 -24.53 2.17 2.36
CA THR A 100 -23.36 1.64 1.64
C THR A 100 -22.19 2.60 1.66
N ALA A 101 -22.41 3.86 2.07
CA ALA A 101 -21.37 4.84 2.37
C ALA A 101 -20.37 4.32 3.43
N ILE A 102 -19.12 4.79 3.37
CA ILE A 102 -18.08 4.36 4.30
C ILE A 102 -18.27 5.13 5.62
N PRO A 103 -18.48 4.46 6.76
CA PRO A 103 -18.73 5.14 8.02
C PRO A 103 -17.44 5.67 8.67
N PRO A 104 -17.55 6.58 9.66
CA PRO A 104 -16.45 7.04 10.50
C PRO A 104 -15.50 5.92 10.95
N GLY A 105 -14.19 6.16 10.82
CA GLY A 105 -13.15 5.22 11.26
C GLY A 105 -12.97 3.98 10.38
N GLN A 106 -13.70 3.86 9.27
CA GLN A 106 -13.51 2.80 8.29
C GLN A 106 -12.88 3.33 6.99
N PHE A 107 -12.47 2.43 6.12
CA PHE A 107 -11.94 2.75 4.80
C PHE A 107 -12.61 1.92 3.71
N GLY A 108 -12.69 2.50 2.51
CA GLY A 108 -13.06 1.79 1.28
C GLY A 108 -11.83 1.44 0.45
N LEU A 109 -11.95 0.41 -0.38
CA LEU A 109 -11.00 0.06 -1.42
C LEU A 109 -11.68 0.23 -2.78
N PHE A 110 -11.12 1.07 -3.62
CA PHE A 110 -11.62 1.35 -4.97
C PHE A 110 -10.56 0.92 -5.98
N ASN A 111 -10.83 -0.20 -6.64
CA ASN A 111 -9.88 -0.84 -7.53
C ASN A 111 -10.26 -0.53 -8.98
N LEU A 112 -9.27 -0.27 -9.81
CA LEU A 112 -9.42 -0.10 -11.25
C LEU A 112 -8.19 -0.65 -11.98
N THR A 113 -8.38 -1.18 -13.18
CA THR A 113 -7.27 -1.35 -14.12
C THR A 113 -7.18 -0.09 -14.97
N ALA A 114 -5.96 0.35 -15.25
CA ALA A 114 -5.71 1.54 -16.07
C ALA A 114 -4.52 1.30 -17.00
N GLY A 115 -4.63 1.80 -18.23
CA GLY A 115 -3.52 1.82 -19.18
C GLY A 115 -3.84 2.49 -20.51
N PRO A 116 -2.85 2.66 -21.38
CA PRO A 116 -1.42 2.54 -21.07
C PRO A 116 -1.01 3.58 -20.01
N LEU A 117 -0.17 3.19 -19.07
CA LEU A 117 0.32 4.07 -18.01
C LEU A 117 1.38 5.03 -18.59
N PRO A 118 1.47 6.28 -18.09
CA PRO A 118 2.45 7.24 -18.58
C PRO A 118 3.90 6.75 -18.55
N GLU A 119 4.69 7.18 -19.53
CA GLU A 119 6.16 7.06 -19.52
C GLU A 119 6.78 8.10 -18.56
N ALA A 120 6.51 7.95 -17.26
CA ALA A 120 6.95 8.85 -16.21
C ALA A 120 7.30 8.07 -14.95
N ALA A 121 8.24 8.55 -14.15
CA ALA A 121 8.60 7.88 -12.89
C ALA A 121 7.47 7.91 -11.85
N THR A 122 6.67 9.00 -11.86
CA THR A 122 5.57 9.20 -10.92
C THR A 122 4.38 9.84 -11.62
N VAL A 123 3.17 9.40 -11.26
CA VAL A 123 1.91 9.96 -11.74
C VAL A 123 1.01 10.27 -10.55
N ALA A 124 0.48 11.49 -10.47
CA ALA A 124 -0.45 11.88 -9.42
C ALA A 124 -1.90 11.65 -9.87
N PHE A 125 -2.74 11.23 -8.91
CA PHE A 125 -4.17 11.01 -9.10
C PHE A 125 -4.96 11.82 -8.05
N PRO A 126 -5.11 13.14 -8.25
CA PRO A 126 -5.88 13.98 -7.34
C PRO A 126 -7.26 13.38 -7.09
N THR A 127 -7.67 13.35 -5.82
CA THR A 127 -8.91 12.69 -5.42
C THR A 127 -9.77 13.61 -4.57
N ASP A 128 -11.02 13.83 -4.98
CA ASP A 128 -11.99 14.53 -4.16
C ASP A 128 -12.84 13.52 -3.39
N GLN A 129 -12.96 13.73 -2.09
CA GLN A 129 -13.72 12.88 -1.19
C GLN A 129 -14.88 13.67 -0.60
N HIS A 130 -16.10 13.25 -0.95
CA HIS A 130 -17.33 13.89 -0.51
C HIS A 130 -17.91 13.16 0.70
N TYR A 131 -18.36 13.95 1.67
CA TYR A 131 -18.94 13.48 2.91
C TYR A 131 -20.44 13.75 2.97
N SER A 132 -21.15 13.00 3.80
CA SER A 132 -22.60 13.12 3.98
C SER A 132 -23.08 14.44 4.59
N ASP A 133 -22.18 15.21 5.21
CA ASP A 133 -22.47 16.54 5.75
C ASP A 133 -22.28 17.67 4.71
N GLY A 134 -21.91 17.32 3.48
CA GLY A 134 -21.64 18.26 2.39
C GLY A 134 -20.19 18.71 2.29
N THR A 135 -19.33 18.33 3.23
CA THR A 135 -17.89 18.62 3.17
C THR A 135 -17.23 17.87 2.01
N VAL A 136 -16.25 18.52 1.37
CA VAL A 136 -15.39 17.90 0.37
C VAL A 136 -13.93 18.09 0.79
N VAL A 137 -13.18 16.99 0.86
CA VAL A 137 -11.74 16.98 1.11
C VAL A 137 -11.02 16.75 -0.21
N HIS A 138 -10.05 17.61 -0.51
CA HIS A 138 -9.30 17.58 -1.77
C HIS A 138 -7.91 17.00 -1.54
N TRP A 139 -7.72 15.73 -1.89
CA TRP A 139 -6.43 15.04 -1.87
C TRP A 139 -5.63 15.38 -3.13
N ASN A 140 -5.07 16.59 -3.17
CA ASN A 140 -4.44 17.17 -4.37
C ASN A 140 -3.09 17.86 -4.12
N GLN A 141 -2.60 17.85 -2.88
CA GLN A 141 -1.37 18.55 -2.52
C GLN A 141 -0.15 17.72 -2.93
N LEU A 142 0.82 18.34 -3.60
CA LEU A 142 2.11 17.73 -3.84
C LEU A 142 3.05 18.09 -2.69
N GLN A 143 3.87 17.13 -2.27
CA GLN A 143 4.86 17.39 -1.22
C GLN A 143 5.92 18.35 -1.73
N THR A 144 6.06 19.49 -1.05
CA THR A 144 7.11 20.48 -1.30
C THR A 144 8.07 20.52 -0.12
N GLY A 145 9.34 20.19 -0.34
CA GLY A 145 10.32 20.10 0.74
C GLY A 145 10.11 18.87 1.63
N SER A 146 10.37 19.02 2.93
CA SER A 146 10.35 17.92 3.90
C SER A 146 9.08 17.84 4.76
N ALA A 147 8.19 18.83 4.67
CA ALA A 147 6.93 18.82 5.40
C ALA A 147 5.90 17.94 4.65
N GLU A 148 5.26 17.03 5.38
CA GLU A 148 4.17 16.22 4.82
C GLU A 148 2.92 17.11 4.65
N PRO A 149 2.28 17.12 3.46
CA PRO A 149 1.04 17.86 3.26
C PRO A 149 -0.11 17.25 4.08
N ASP A 150 -1.12 18.06 4.41
CA ASP A 150 -2.33 17.58 5.12
C ASP A 150 -3.19 16.67 4.23
N HIS A 151 -3.28 17.01 2.93
CA HIS A 151 -4.08 16.26 1.95
C HIS A 151 -3.26 15.92 0.70
N PRO A 152 -2.26 15.04 0.82
CA PRO A 152 -1.38 14.71 -0.28
C PRO A 152 -2.15 13.99 -1.40
N ALA A 153 -1.84 14.34 -2.65
CA ALA A 153 -2.35 13.62 -3.81
C ALA A 153 -1.83 12.17 -3.80
N PRO A 154 -2.68 11.17 -4.05
CA PRO A 154 -2.25 9.80 -4.27
C PRO A 154 -1.25 9.73 -5.45
N LEU A 155 -0.09 9.12 -5.20
CA LEU A 155 0.98 8.99 -6.19
C LEU A 155 1.17 7.53 -6.60
N LEU A 156 1.19 7.30 -7.91
CA LEU A 156 1.64 6.06 -8.52
C LEU A 156 3.13 6.20 -8.84
N GLN A 157 3.95 5.30 -8.31
CA GLN A 157 5.33 5.16 -8.76
C GLN A 157 5.39 4.10 -9.84
N LEU A 158 5.94 4.46 -11.00
CA LEU A 158 6.18 3.55 -12.11
C LEU A 158 7.68 3.31 -12.19
N ALA A 159 8.09 2.06 -11.98
CA ALA A 159 9.50 1.71 -12.12
C ALA A 159 9.88 1.80 -13.60
N SER A 160 10.80 2.69 -13.97
CA SER A 160 11.55 2.53 -15.22
C SER A 160 12.25 1.17 -15.16
N GLU A 161 12.10 0.38 -16.22
CA GLU A 161 12.68 -0.95 -16.29
C GLU A 161 14.19 -0.95 -15.95
N ALA A 162 14.58 -1.94 -15.15
CA ALA A 162 15.91 -2.27 -14.64
C ALA A 162 16.47 -1.39 -13.50
N THR A 163 15.86 -1.52 -12.32
CA THR A 163 16.64 -2.13 -11.24
C THR A 163 15.83 -3.27 -10.65
N THR A 164 16.46 -4.43 -10.53
CA THR A 164 16.04 -5.47 -9.60
C THR A 164 15.45 -4.81 -8.37
N SER A 165 14.25 -5.21 -7.96
CA SER A 165 13.80 -4.96 -6.60
C SER A 165 15.00 -5.20 -5.68
N PRO A 166 15.32 -4.33 -4.71
CA PRO A 166 16.01 -4.86 -3.57
C PRO A 166 15.05 -5.92 -3.03
N SER A 167 15.36 -7.19 -3.34
CA SER A 167 15.09 -8.27 -2.40
C SER A 167 15.42 -7.68 -1.03
N PRO A 168 14.55 -7.79 -0.01
CA PRO A 168 14.92 -7.33 1.31
C PRO A 168 16.32 -7.87 1.55
N SER A 169 17.29 -6.96 1.62
CA SER A 169 18.58 -7.29 2.19
C SER A 169 18.18 -7.97 3.48
N PRO A 170 18.65 -9.20 3.76
CA PRO A 170 18.55 -9.68 5.13
C PRO A 170 19.08 -8.53 5.94
N ALA A 171 18.29 -8.07 6.91
CA ALA A 171 18.79 -7.16 7.92
C ALA A 171 20.16 -7.73 8.28
N ALA A 172 21.20 -6.91 8.11
CA ALA A 172 22.48 -7.23 8.66
C ALA A 172 22.21 -7.39 10.16
N ALA A 173 21.97 -8.63 10.57
CA ALA A 173 22.18 -9.03 11.93
C ALA A 173 23.60 -8.57 12.18
N SER A 174 23.75 -7.58 13.07
CA SER A 174 24.99 -7.40 13.79
C SER A 174 25.57 -8.78 14.08
N PRO A 175 26.87 -9.04 13.87
CA PRO A 175 27.47 -10.26 14.36
C PRO A 175 27.40 -10.19 15.88
N ALA A 176 26.28 -10.61 16.45
CA ALA A 176 26.27 -11.21 17.77
C ALA A 176 27.01 -12.52 17.56
N GLY A 177 28.33 -12.47 17.73
CA GLY A 177 29.21 -13.63 17.71
C GLY A 177 28.59 -14.73 18.55
N SER A 178 27.97 -15.69 17.88
CA SER A 178 27.38 -16.86 18.48
C SER A 178 28.21 -18.02 17.99
N ASN A 179 29.26 -18.25 18.77
CA ASN A 179 30.25 -19.30 18.60
C ASN A 179 29.55 -20.65 18.71
N SER A 180 28.98 -21.13 17.60
CA SER A 180 28.26 -22.40 17.53
C SER A 180 29.19 -23.63 17.54
N GLU A 181 30.50 -23.43 17.72
CA GLU A 181 31.46 -24.50 18.01
C GLU A 181 31.92 -24.53 19.48
N THR A 182 31.50 -23.56 20.32
CA THR A 182 31.89 -23.52 21.75
C THR A 182 30.79 -24.03 22.70
N LEU A 183 29.51 -23.98 22.28
CA LEU A 183 28.41 -24.50 23.10
C LEU A 183 28.24 -26.03 23.02
N ALA A 184 28.71 -26.68 21.94
CA ALA A 184 28.78 -28.14 21.86
C ALA A 184 29.85 -28.72 22.81
N VAL A 185 30.95 -27.98 23.06
CA VAL A 185 32.04 -28.41 23.96
C VAL A 185 31.69 -28.18 25.43
N ILE A 186 30.93 -27.13 25.78
CA ILE A 186 30.51 -26.86 27.16
C ILE A 186 29.38 -27.81 27.61
N ALA A 187 28.51 -28.26 26.71
CA ALA A 187 27.50 -29.28 27.02
C ALA A 187 28.10 -30.68 27.29
N ILE A 188 29.21 -31.03 26.61
CA ILE A 188 29.93 -32.28 26.83
C ILE A 188 30.76 -32.24 28.13
N ALA A 189 31.30 -31.08 28.52
CA ALA A 189 32.04 -30.91 29.77
C ALA A 189 31.15 -31.01 31.03
N LEU A 190 29.89 -30.55 30.97
CA LEU A 190 28.94 -30.67 32.09
C LEU A 190 28.34 -32.08 32.23
N ALA A 191 28.22 -32.85 31.14
CA ALA A 191 27.81 -34.25 31.20
C ALA A 191 28.91 -35.16 31.81
N ALA A 192 30.19 -34.87 31.57
CA ALA A 192 31.30 -35.63 32.15
C ALA A 192 31.46 -35.41 33.67
N ALA A 193 31.18 -34.21 34.18
CA ALA A 193 31.23 -33.92 35.62
C ALA A 193 30.12 -34.65 36.41
N ALA A 194 28.91 -34.80 35.84
CA ALA A 194 27.81 -35.52 36.48
C ALA A 194 28.07 -37.04 36.58
N VAL A 195 28.75 -37.63 35.59
CA VAL A 195 29.11 -39.06 35.59
C VAL A 195 30.19 -39.38 36.63
N VAL A 196 31.19 -38.49 36.82
CA VAL A 196 32.23 -38.69 37.85
C VAL A 196 31.66 -38.59 39.27
N ILE A 197 30.71 -37.67 39.51
CA ILE A 197 30.03 -37.55 40.81
C ILE A 197 29.16 -38.78 41.10
N ALA A 198 28.44 -39.30 40.10
CA ALA A 198 27.63 -40.51 40.24
C ALA A 198 28.47 -41.76 40.53
N ILE A 199 29.63 -41.91 39.90
CA ILE A 199 30.56 -43.03 40.15
C ILE A 199 31.19 -42.92 41.55
N MET A 200 31.58 -41.71 42.00
CA MET A 200 32.12 -41.49 43.35
C MET A 200 31.07 -41.73 44.45
N ALA A 201 29.80 -41.38 44.22
CA ALA A 201 28.71 -41.68 45.14
C ALA A 201 28.46 -43.19 45.25
N LEU A 202 28.47 -43.92 44.14
CA LEU A 202 28.24 -45.37 44.09
C LEU A 202 29.39 -46.19 44.72
N LEU A 203 30.62 -45.68 44.66
CA LEU A 203 31.79 -46.29 45.32
C LEU A 203 31.86 -46.01 46.82
N ARG A 204 31.25 -44.92 47.30
CA ARG A 204 31.14 -44.61 48.74
C ARG A 204 30.02 -45.40 49.43
N THR A 205 28.90 -45.66 48.76
CA THR A 205 27.81 -46.48 49.33
C THR A 205 28.21 -47.95 49.44
N ARG A 206 29.07 -48.47 48.57
CA ARG A 206 29.61 -49.84 48.64
C ARG A 206 30.71 -50.08 49.68
N ARG A 207 31.14 -49.05 50.42
CA ARG A 207 32.09 -49.16 51.55
C ARG A 207 31.47 -48.84 52.90
N ALA A 208 30.17 -48.55 52.93
CA ALA A 208 29.41 -48.26 54.14
C ALA A 208 28.42 -49.38 54.53
N ASP A 209 28.46 -50.50 53.79
CA ASP A 209 27.91 -51.82 54.15
C ASP A 209 29.07 -52.81 54.31
#